data_AF-A0A401Q0W9-F1
#
_entry.id   AF-A0A401Q0W9-F1
#
_cell.length_a   1.000
_cell.length_b   1.000
_cell.length_c   1.000
_cell.angle_alpha   90.00
_cell.angle_beta   90.00
_cell.angle_gamma   90.00
#
_symmetry.space_group_name_H-M   'P 1'
#
loop_
_entity.id
_entity.type
_entity.pdbx_description
1 polymer ?
#
loop_
_entity_poly.entity_id
_entity_poly.type
_entity_poly.pdbx_seq_one_letter_code
_entity_poly.pdbx_strand_id
1 'polypeptide(L)'
;MFLYRAYIAQRKYGVVLDDINPGAAPELQAVRMLAKYLSSEDQRYATIAEMEKKMAKSVDINNRTFLLMAASMYLYEQNTDSALRTLHQGECLECMAMSIQIFLKLDRLDLARKELKKMHEQDEDATLTQLSTAWVNLAMGGDKLQDAYYIFQEMADK
;
A
#
# COMPACT_ATOMS: atom_id res chain seq x y z
N MET A 1 -8.11 -7.19 10.94
CA MET A 1 -7.59 -6.30 9.88
C MET A 1 -6.78 -7.07 8.83
N PHE A 2 -5.66 -7.71 9.18
CA PHE A 2 -4.83 -8.46 8.20
C PHE A 2 -5.57 -9.59 7.48
N LEU A 3 -6.46 -10.32 8.17
CA LEU A 3 -7.29 -11.37 7.58
C LEU A 3 -8.13 -10.88 6.39
N TYR A 4 -8.82 -9.75 6.53
CA TYR A 4 -9.65 -9.20 5.46
C TYR A 4 -8.80 -8.68 4.29
N ARG A 5 -7.62 -8.10 4.55
CA ARG A 5 -6.68 -7.74 3.50
C ARG A 5 -6.17 -8.98 2.74
N ALA A 6 -5.95 -10.09 3.44
CA ALA A 6 -5.61 -11.37 2.82
C ALA A 6 -6.77 -11.91 1.97
N TYR A 7 -8.03 -11.77 2.41
CA TYR A 7 -9.19 -12.13 1.58
C TYR A 7 -9.31 -11.28 0.32
N ILE A 8 -9.04 -9.96 0.40
CA ILE A 8 -8.94 -9.09 -0.78
C ILE A 8 -7.85 -9.60 -1.74
N ALA A 9 -6.67 -9.95 -1.23
CA ALA A 9 -5.57 -10.49 -2.04
C ALA A 9 -5.95 -11.82 -2.72
N GLN A 10 -6.77 -12.65 -2.07
CA GLN A 10 -7.33 -13.89 -2.63
C GLN A 10 -8.53 -13.66 -3.58
N ARG A 11 -8.89 -12.41 -3.88
CA ARG A 11 -10.10 -12.03 -4.65
C ARG A 11 -11.42 -12.51 -4.04
N LYS A 12 -11.44 -12.83 -2.74
CA LYS A 12 -12.63 -13.23 -1.99
C LYS A 12 -13.36 -12.00 -1.46
N TYR A 13 -13.80 -11.12 -2.37
CA TYR A 13 -14.42 -9.85 -1.99
C TYR A 13 -15.76 -10.02 -1.27
N GLY A 14 -16.56 -11.04 -1.65
CA GLY A 14 -17.84 -11.33 -1.01
C GLY A 14 -17.73 -11.51 0.51
N VAL A 15 -16.76 -12.32 0.95
CA VAL A 15 -16.49 -12.55 2.38
C VAL A 15 -16.23 -11.23 3.12
N VAL A 16 -15.46 -10.33 2.52
CA VAL A 16 -15.14 -9.03 3.13
C VAL A 16 -16.36 -8.10 3.18
N LEU A 17 -17.20 -8.14 2.15
CA LEU A 17 -18.41 -7.31 2.07
C LEU A 17 -19.52 -7.79 3.01
N ASP A 18 -19.61 -9.09 3.23
CA ASP A 18 -20.61 -9.73 4.08
C ASP A 18 -20.21 -9.65 5.57
N ASP A 19 -18.93 -9.89 5.91
CA ASP A 19 -18.47 -9.93 7.30
C ASP A 19 -18.30 -8.53 7.93
N ILE A 20 -17.90 -7.51 7.15
CA ILE A 20 -17.63 -6.18 7.69
C ILE A 20 -18.92 -5.35 7.73
N ASN A 21 -19.61 -5.31 8.86
CA ASN A 21 -20.84 -4.51 9.02
C ASN A 21 -20.61 -2.99 8.96
N PRO A 22 -21.63 -2.16 8.62
CA PRO A 22 -21.50 -0.69 8.57
C PRO A 22 -21.10 -0.02 9.90
N GLY A 23 -21.35 -0.68 11.04
CA GLY A 23 -20.94 -0.23 12.37
C GLY A 23 -19.54 -0.66 12.80
N ALA A 24 -18.79 -1.37 11.94
CA ALA A 24 -17.44 -1.79 12.26
C ALA A 24 -16.46 -0.61 12.32
N ALA A 25 -15.32 -0.84 12.97
CA ALA A 25 -14.24 0.15 13.14
C ALA A 25 -13.84 0.82 11.80
N PRO A 26 -13.43 2.11 11.81
CA PRO A 26 -13.17 2.87 10.59
C PRO A 26 -12.06 2.25 9.71
N GLU A 27 -11.09 1.55 10.30
CA GLU A 27 -10.06 0.79 9.60
C GLU A 27 -10.68 -0.36 8.79
N LEU A 28 -11.67 -1.06 9.35
CA LEU A 28 -12.38 -2.13 8.64
C LEU A 28 -13.29 -1.57 7.55
N GLN A 29 -13.91 -0.41 7.77
CA GLN A 29 -14.66 0.29 6.72
C GLN A 29 -13.77 0.64 5.53
N ALA A 30 -12.52 1.04 5.77
CA ALA A 30 -11.57 1.30 4.69
C ALA A 30 -11.28 0.05 3.85
N VAL A 31 -11.10 -1.10 4.50
CA VAL A 31 -10.89 -2.38 3.84
C VAL A 31 -12.13 -2.80 3.05
N ARG A 32 -13.34 -2.63 3.63
CA ARG A 32 -14.61 -2.88 2.94
C ARG A 32 -14.77 -1.99 1.70
N MET A 33 -14.38 -0.73 1.80
CA MET A 33 -14.42 0.23 0.69
C MET A 33 -13.53 -0.23 -0.48
N LEU A 34 -12.29 -0.67 -0.19
CA LEU A 34 -11.42 -1.24 -1.23
C LEU A 34 -12.03 -2.53 -1.82
N ALA A 35 -12.61 -3.41 -1.00
CA ALA A 35 -13.28 -4.62 -1.49
C ALA A 35 -14.44 -4.29 -2.42
N LYS A 36 -15.25 -3.28 -2.10
CA LYS A 36 -16.36 -2.78 -2.94
C LYS A 36 -15.86 -2.21 -4.26
N TYR A 37 -14.76 -1.46 -4.24
CA TYR A 37 -14.11 -0.93 -5.43
C TYR A 37 -13.61 -2.06 -6.36
N LEU A 38 -13.04 -3.12 -5.79
CA LEU A 38 -12.51 -4.25 -6.56
C LEU A 38 -13.59 -5.24 -7.02
N SER A 39 -14.70 -5.35 -6.30
CA SER A 39 -15.77 -6.32 -6.62
C SER A 39 -16.63 -5.92 -7.81
N SER A 40 -16.75 -4.63 -8.13
CA SER A 40 -17.73 -4.16 -9.11
C SER A 40 -17.24 -2.91 -9.84
N GLU A 41 -17.04 -3.03 -11.15
CA GLU A 41 -16.56 -1.92 -11.99
C GLU A 41 -17.57 -0.75 -12.03
N ASP A 42 -18.87 -1.06 -12.06
CA ASP A 42 -19.95 -0.06 -12.07
C ASP A 42 -19.97 0.82 -10.82
N GLN A 43 -19.48 0.30 -9.69
CA GLN A 43 -19.47 1.02 -8.41
C GLN A 43 -18.14 1.71 -8.13
N ARG A 44 -17.13 1.57 -9.00
CA ARG A 44 -15.79 2.17 -8.79
C ARG A 44 -15.88 3.68 -8.65
N TYR A 45 -16.53 4.34 -9.60
CA TYR A 45 -16.66 5.81 -9.62
C TYR A 45 -17.36 6.33 -8.36
N ALA A 46 -18.48 5.71 -7.97
CA ALA A 46 -19.21 6.10 -6.77
C ALA A 46 -18.38 5.88 -5.49
N THR A 47 -17.61 4.79 -5.44
CA THR A 47 -16.76 4.45 -4.29
C THR A 47 -15.57 5.42 -4.16
N ILE A 48 -14.97 5.81 -5.28
CA ILE A 48 -13.90 6.83 -5.30
C ILE A 48 -14.45 8.19 -4.85
N ALA A 49 -15.59 8.62 -5.38
CA ALA A 49 -16.20 9.89 -4.97
C ALA A 49 -16.53 9.90 -3.45
N GLU A 50 -16.98 8.77 -2.90
CA GLU A 50 -17.19 8.61 -1.46
C GLU A 50 -15.87 8.71 -0.67
N MET A 51 -14.83 8.04 -1.17
CA MET A 51 -13.48 8.07 -0.58
C MET A 51 -12.90 9.49 -0.59
N GLU A 52 -12.95 10.20 -1.71
CA GLU A 52 -12.47 11.58 -1.83
C GLU A 52 -13.22 12.53 -0.91
N LYS A 53 -14.54 12.35 -0.77
CA LYS A 53 -15.35 13.11 0.20
C LYS A 53 -14.91 12.83 1.64
N LYS A 54 -14.50 11.60 1.97
CA LYS A 54 -13.94 11.26 3.29
C LYS A 54 -12.54 11.86 3.45
N MET A 55 -11.70 11.83 2.41
CA MET A 55 -10.40 12.49 2.36
C MET A 55 -10.49 14.00 2.65
N ALA A 56 -11.50 14.67 2.08
CA ALA A 56 -11.70 16.11 2.24
C ALA A 56 -12.23 16.54 3.62
N LYS A 57 -12.88 15.64 4.38
CA LYS A 57 -13.58 15.97 5.64
C LYS A 57 -12.71 15.85 6.91
N SER A 58 -11.40 16.02 6.76
CA SER A 58 -10.36 15.72 7.76
C SER A 58 -10.29 14.23 8.12
N VAL A 59 -9.48 13.51 7.36
CA VAL A 59 -9.08 12.15 7.69
C VAL A 59 -8.28 12.16 8.98
N ASP A 60 -8.59 11.24 9.88
CA ASP A 60 -7.69 10.95 10.99
C ASP A 60 -6.41 10.37 10.40
N ILE A 61 -5.35 11.17 10.40
CA ILE A 61 -4.02 10.80 9.89
C ILE A 61 -3.47 9.59 10.67
N ASN A 62 -3.96 9.34 11.89
CA ASN A 62 -3.63 8.13 12.65
C ASN A 62 -4.22 6.85 12.05
N ASN A 63 -5.26 6.96 11.22
CA ASN A 63 -5.83 5.81 10.50
C ASN A 63 -5.00 5.48 9.25
N ARG A 64 -3.83 4.89 9.50
CA ARG A 64 -2.90 4.41 8.47
C ARG A 64 -3.55 3.45 7.49
N THR A 65 -4.48 2.62 7.97
CA THR A 65 -5.25 1.69 7.14
C THR A 65 -6.04 2.41 6.08
N PHE A 66 -6.74 3.48 6.45
CA PHE A 66 -7.52 4.25 5.51
C PHE A 66 -6.64 4.89 4.43
N LEU A 67 -5.48 5.46 4.83
CA LEU A 67 -4.52 6.03 3.89
C LEU A 67 -4.02 4.99 2.87
N LEU A 68 -3.69 3.77 3.32
CA LEU A 68 -3.23 2.69 2.45
C LEU A 68 -4.32 2.20 1.48
N MET A 69 -5.56 2.07 1.95
CA MET A 69 -6.67 1.65 1.09
C MET A 69 -7.03 2.75 0.08
N ALA A 70 -7.01 4.02 0.49
CA ALA A 70 -7.18 5.18 -0.39
C ALA A 70 -6.09 5.26 -1.46
N ALA A 71 -4.81 5.15 -1.05
CA ALA A 71 -3.68 5.12 -1.97
C ALA A 71 -3.79 3.93 -2.95
N SER A 72 -4.24 2.76 -2.49
CA SER A 72 -4.45 1.59 -3.36
C SER A 72 -5.47 1.89 -4.45
N MET A 73 -6.61 2.50 -4.10
CA MET A 73 -7.63 2.91 -5.08
C MET A 73 -7.06 3.93 -6.08
N TYR A 74 -6.34 4.95 -5.62
CA TYR A 74 -5.69 5.91 -6.52
C TYR A 74 -4.70 5.24 -7.49
N LEU A 75 -3.97 4.21 -7.07
CA LEU A 75 -3.08 3.47 -7.96
C LEU A 75 -3.81 2.66 -9.02
N TYR A 76 -4.98 2.09 -8.72
CA TYR A 76 -5.81 1.43 -9.73
C TYR A 76 -6.35 2.42 -10.77
N GLU A 77 -6.64 3.66 -10.36
CA GLU A 77 -7.01 4.76 -11.25
C GLU A 77 -5.82 5.45 -11.94
N GLN A 78 -4.61 4.90 -11.80
CA GLN A 78 -3.37 5.46 -12.35
C GLN A 78 -3.04 6.88 -11.84
N ASN A 79 -3.66 7.33 -10.75
CA ASN A 79 -3.40 8.62 -10.12
C ASN A 79 -2.30 8.49 -9.07
N THR A 80 -1.05 8.37 -9.52
CA THR A 80 0.12 8.23 -8.64
C THR A 80 0.37 9.45 -7.77
N ASP A 81 0.03 10.65 -8.24
CA ASP A 81 0.22 11.90 -7.49
C ASP A 81 -0.65 11.94 -6.23
N SER A 82 -1.94 11.65 -6.37
CA SER A 82 -2.86 11.60 -5.21
C SER A 82 -2.50 10.46 -4.25
N ALA A 83 -2.04 9.32 -4.79
CA ALA A 83 -1.56 8.21 -3.97
C ALA A 83 -0.37 8.64 -3.09
N LEU A 84 0.67 9.24 -3.69
CA LEU A 84 1.86 9.70 -2.94
C LEU A 84 1.52 10.78 -1.91
N ARG A 85 0.65 11.75 -2.24
CA ARG A 85 0.20 12.77 -1.27
C ARG A 85 -0.54 12.16 -0.08
N THR A 86 -1.29 11.09 -0.31
CA THR A 86 -2.01 10.36 0.75
C THR A 86 -1.02 9.57 1.62
N LEU A 87 -0.07 8.88 1.00
CA LEU A 87 0.93 8.08 1.71
C LEU A 87 1.88 8.93 2.54
N HIS A 88 2.24 10.13 2.05
CA HIS A 88 3.13 11.04 2.77
C HIS A 88 2.57 11.51 4.13
N GLN A 89 1.24 11.48 4.29
CA GLN A 89 0.60 11.80 5.57
C GLN A 89 0.76 10.65 6.59
N GLY A 90 0.93 9.42 6.11
CA GLY A 90 1.09 8.25 6.98
C GLY A 90 2.57 7.95 7.24
N GLU A 91 3.07 8.31 8.42
CA GLU A 91 4.42 7.96 8.86
C GLU A 91 4.49 6.49 9.35
N CYS A 92 4.36 5.52 8.45
CA CYS A 92 4.60 4.11 8.76
C CYS A 92 5.34 3.38 7.64
N LEU A 93 6.04 2.29 8.02
CA LEU A 93 6.84 1.47 7.11
C LEU A 93 6.03 0.98 5.89
N GLU A 94 4.76 0.67 6.07
CA GLU A 94 3.90 0.22 4.96
C GLU A 94 3.60 1.34 3.96
N CYS A 95 3.38 2.57 4.43
CA CYS A 95 3.22 3.73 3.56
C CYS A 95 4.51 4.07 2.80
N MET A 96 5.66 3.93 3.47
CA MET A 96 6.99 4.12 2.85
C MET A 96 7.26 3.05 1.78
N ALA A 97 7.01 1.78 2.08
CA ALA A 97 7.18 0.67 1.14
C ALA A 97 6.30 0.86 -0.11
N MET A 98 5.04 1.26 0.08
CA MET A 98 4.12 1.56 -1.03
C MET A 98 4.61 2.77 -1.84
N SER A 99 5.15 3.80 -1.19
CA SER A 99 5.72 4.96 -1.89
C SER A 99 6.94 4.57 -2.73
N ILE A 100 7.83 3.71 -2.21
CA ILE A 100 8.96 3.15 -2.97
C ILE A 100 8.45 2.41 -4.21
N GLN A 101 7.44 1.55 -4.06
CA GLN A 101 6.85 0.84 -5.19
C GLN A 101 6.33 1.80 -6.28
N ILE A 102 5.71 2.92 -5.88
CA ILE A 102 5.24 3.96 -6.82
C ILE A 102 6.44 4.65 -7.49
N PHE A 103 7.47 5.04 -6.73
CA PHE A 103 8.66 5.68 -7.30
C PHE A 103 9.38 4.79 -8.30
N LEU A 104 9.48 3.49 -8.02
CA LEU A 104 10.05 2.51 -8.95
C LEU A 104 9.20 2.39 -10.22
N LYS A 105 7.86 2.40 -10.12
CA LYS A 105 6.97 2.42 -11.29
C LYS A 105 7.07 3.70 -12.13
N LEU A 106 7.49 4.81 -11.52
CA LEU A 106 7.72 6.09 -12.19
C LEU A 106 9.16 6.24 -12.71
N ASP A 107 9.97 5.17 -12.66
CA ASP A 107 11.40 5.17 -13.00
C ASP A 107 12.23 6.21 -12.19
N ARG A 108 11.75 6.59 -11.01
CA ARG A 108 12.38 7.54 -10.09
C ARG A 108 13.17 6.82 -9.00
N LEU A 109 14.22 6.12 -9.42
CA LEU A 109 15.11 5.37 -8.54
C LEU A 109 15.78 6.25 -7.46
N ASP A 110 16.05 7.51 -7.80
CA ASP A 110 16.60 8.51 -6.87
C ASP A 110 15.70 8.75 -5.66
N LEU A 111 14.39 8.91 -5.88
CA LEU A 111 13.41 9.08 -4.82
C LEU A 111 13.18 7.79 -4.04
N ALA A 112 13.12 6.66 -4.74
CA ALA A 112 13.00 5.34 -4.11
C ALA A 112 14.13 5.07 -3.11
N ARG A 113 15.39 5.38 -3.47
CA ARG A 113 16.54 5.25 -2.58
C ARG A 113 16.47 6.18 -1.38
N LYS A 114 15.95 7.40 -1.56
CA LYS A 114 15.79 8.37 -0.48
C LYS A 114 14.77 7.88 0.56
N GLU A 115 13.63 7.36 0.12
CA GLU A 115 12.65 6.77 1.04
C GLU A 115 13.17 5.47 1.67
N LEU A 116 13.88 4.63 0.92
CA LEU A 116 14.47 3.40 1.47
C LEU A 116 15.45 3.71 2.62
N LYS A 117 16.24 4.78 2.50
CA LYS A 117 17.13 5.21 3.58
C LYS A 117 16.35 5.54 4.86
N LYS A 118 15.21 6.21 4.75
CA LYS A 118 14.33 6.50 5.91
C LYS A 118 13.76 5.21 6.51
N MET A 119 13.40 4.23 5.68
CA MET A 119 12.94 2.92 6.18
C MET A 119 14.04 2.20 6.97
N HIS A 120 15.28 2.21 6.49
CA HIS A 120 16.42 1.66 7.23
C HIS A 120 16.69 2.40 8.55
N GLU A 121 16.59 3.74 8.55
CA GLU A 121 16.73 4.54 9.78
C GLU A 121 15.62 4.25 10.80
N GLN A 122 14.44 3.83 10.33
CA GLN A 122 13.31 3.49 11.19
C GLN A 122 13.37 2.05 11.71
N ASP A 123 13.59 1.08 10.84
CA ASP A 123 13.72 -0.34 11.17
C ASP A 123 14.36 -1.11 9.99
N GLU A 124 15.65 -1.41 10.10
CA GLU A 124 16.40 -2.13 9.07
C GLU A 124 16.02 -3.62 8.98
N ASP A 125 15.63 -4.25 10.09
CA ASP A 125 15.33 -5.68 10.16
C ASP A 125 13.87 -6.00 9.80
N ALA A 126 13.01 -5.00 9.70
CA ALA A 126 11.63 -5.17 9.28
C ALA A 126 11.53 -5.86 7.91
N THR A 127 10.63 -6.85 7.80
CA THR A 127 10.35 -7.56 6.55
C THR A 127 9.98 -6.62 5.40
N LEU A 128 9.28 -5.52 5.69
CA LEU A 128 8.94 -4.49 4.69
C LEU A 128 10.16 -3.72 4.20
N THR A 129 11.12 -3.44 5.08
CA THR A 129 12.37 -2.76 4.72
C THR A 129 13.21 -3.67 3.83
N GLN A 130 13.40 -4.94 4.23
CA GLN A 130 14.12 -5.93 3.44
C GLN A 130 13.50 -6.13 2.04
N LEU A 131 12.16 -6.27 1.98
CA LEU A 131 11.45 -6.38 0.71
C LEU A 131 11.63 -5.13 -0.17
N SER A 132 11.59 -3.94 0.42
CA SER A 132 11.80 -2.68 -0.29
C SER A 132 13.25 -2.54 -0.79
N THR A 133 14.23 -2.99 0.00
CA THR A 133 15.65 -3.09 -0.41
C THR A 133 15.79 -3.99 -1.62
N ALA A 134 15.14 -5.16 -1.62
CA ALA A 134 15.17 -6.08 -2.76
C ALA A 134 14.57 -5.45 -4.03
N TRP A 135 13.44 -4.75 -3.94
CA TRP A 135 12.85 -4.04 -5.10
C TRP A 135 13.75 -2.95 -5.67
N VAL A 136 14.38 -2.15 -4.80
CA VAL A 136 15.31 -1.09 -5.23
C VAL A 136 16.56 -1.70 -5.86
N ASN A 137 17.09 -2.78 -5.29
CA ASN A 137 18.24 -3.49 -5.84
C ASN A 137 17.94 -4.12 -7.21
N LEU A 138 16.74 -4.68 -7.40
CA LEU A 138 16.28 -5.15 -8.71
C LEU A 138 16.24 -4.01 -9.74
N ALA A 139 15.74 -2.84 -9.36
CA ALA A 139 15.68 -1.68 -10.25
C ALA A 139 17.06 -1.08 -10.55
N MET A 140 18.05 -1.22 -9.66
CA MET A 140 19.43 -0.81 -9.90
C MET A 140 20.15 -1.70 -10.92
N GLY A 141 19.85 -3.00 -10.94
CA GLY A 141 20.50 -3.96 -11.81
C GLY A 141 21.98 -4.22 -11.46
N GLY A 142 22.68 -4.94 -12.35
CA GLY A 142 24.09 -5.29 -12.18
C GLY A 142 24.34 -6.17 -10.95
N ASP A 143 25.41 -5.89 -10.21
CA ASP A 143 25.81 -6.66 -9.02
C ASP A 143 24.75 -6.66 -7.91
N LYS A 144 23.84 -5.68 -7.91
CA LYS A 144 22.74 -5.59 -6.95
C LYS A 144 21.64 -6.62 -7.17
N LEU A 145 21.59 -7.27 -8.33
CA LEU A 145 20.66 -8.37 -8.56
C LEU A 145 20.94 -9.56 -7.64
N GLN A 146 22.21 -9.82 -7.32
CA GLN A 146 22.59 -10.90 -6.42
C GLN A 146 22.16 -10.60 -4.98
N ASP A 147 22.33 -9.34 -4.53
CA ASP A 147 21.84 -8.88 -3.23
C ASP A 147 20.31 -9.06 -3.12
N ALA A 148 19.56 -8.66 -4.14
CA ALA A 148 18.11 -8.85 -4.17
C ALA A 148 17.70 -10.32 -4.11
N TYR A 149 18.41 -11.19 -4.85
CA TYR A 149 18.17 -12.63 -4.85
C TYR A 149 18.33 -13.23 -3.45
N TYR A 150 19.42 -12.91 -2.75
CA TYR A 150 19.64 -13.44 -1.40
C TYR A 150 18.58 -12.98 -0.40
N ILE A 151 18.13 -11.72 -0.48
CA ILE A 151 17.06 -11.22 0.38
C ILE A 151 15.77 -12.02 0.15
N PHE A 152 15.38 -12.23 -1.11
CA PHE A 152 14.19 -13.03 -1.44
C PHE A 152 14.33 -14.49 -1.01
N GLN A 153 15.51 -15.08 -1.19
CA GLN A 153 15.77 -16.45 -0.77
C GLN A 153 15.65 -16.59 0.76
N GLU A 154 16.29 -15.71 1.52
CA GLU A 154 16.22 -15.73 2.99
C GLU A 154 14.78 -15.54 3.48
N MET A 155 13.99 -14.69 2.83
CA MET A 155 12.57 -14.51 3.13
C MET A 155 11.72 -15.75 2.81
N ALA A 156 12.12 -16.54 1.80
CA ALA A 156 11.42 -17.77 1.42
C ALA A 156 11.78 -18.96 2.32
N ASP A 157 13.01 -18.98 2.85
CA ASP A 157 13.51 -20.02 3.76
C ASP A 157 13.03 -19.83 5.21
N LYS A 158 12.49 -18.64 5.55
CA LYS A 158 11.84 -18.33 6.83
C LYS A 158 10.38 -18.80 6.87
#